data_AF-A0A7W1EHM7-F1
#
_entry.id   AF-A0A7W1EHM7-F1
#
_cell.length_a   1.000
_cell.length_b   1.000
_cell.length_c   1.000
_cell.angle_alpha   90.00
_cell.angle_beta   90.00
_cell.angle_gamma   90.00
#
_symmetry.space_group_name_H-M   'P 1'
#
loop_
_entity.id
_entity.type
_entity.pdbx_description
1 polymer ?
#
loop_
_entity_poly.entity_id
_entity_poly.type
_entity_poly.pdbx_seq_one_letter_code
_entity_poly.pdbx_strand_id
1 'polypeptide(L)'
;MKLFENNKGRTFILVGIFLLLLFCYFNQNYIKEKIRSFSIKKEARWSIERTSVEEKYPDYKEKQVVEVVSPVLTIDQVYHAMTGPAGVFYFKADNTQKSGIIWLTDYSVKVMDADCKAELTNDYLCRNNLDVAFSEFIQQRKETFNNRLIMTSQGQSALHFPKGFALPLLAHDNISITTQALNYDNRSVPVEVRHKVKMEFIRDQDLKTSLKPLFKRTVNVFVEVDTCDVPKTGCDSGRYSRPNATPGPLALKKDTLIPLTGHWKIPIGFDTVKYDITSMLQIPFNTTLHYASVYVYPYCVSLSLKDVTTGEVLFTSAIKNFSGKTGVESIAAYSDVKGKEIFFTHSYQLICVTNNTSNSAQDMMAGMILYFHDKELEHTLAKKSADKKID
;
A
#
# COMPACT_ATOMS: atom_id res chain seq x y z
N MET A 1 -25.92 4.57 -40.52
CA MET A 1 -25.11 4.57 -41.76
C MET A 1 -25.23 5.89 -42.56
N LYS A 2 -25.36 7.07 -41.89
CA LYS A 2 -25.45 8.40 -42.55
C LYS A 2 -24.25 9.33 -42.27
N LEU A 3 -23.26 8.86 -41.49
CA LEU A 3 -22.04 9.61 -41.15
C LEU A 3 -20.95 9.55 -42.24
N PHE A 4 -21.15 8.74 -43.29
CA PHE A 4 -20.13 8.47 -44.30
C PHE A 4 -20.24 9.31 -45.59
N GLU A 5 -21.33 10.07 -45.77
CA GLU A 5 -21.57 10.86 -46.98
C GLU A 5 -21.13 12.33 -46.87
N ASN A 6 -20.82 12.82 -45.66
CA ASN A 6 -20.43 14.20 -45.45
C ASN A 6 -18.90 14.32 -45.32
N ASN A 7 -18.25 15.02 -46.24
CA ASN A 7 -16.79 15.20 -46.30
C ASN A 7 -16.20 15.71 -44.97
N LYS A 8 -16.94 16.55 -44.23
CA LYS A 8 -16.53 17.03 -42.90
C LYS A 8 -16.46 15.90 -41.85
N GLY A 9 -17.38 14.94 -41.89
CA GLY A 9 -17.39 13.79 -40.98
C GLY A 9 -16.19 12.86 -41.22
N ARG A 10 -15.79 12.66 -42.48
CA ARG A 10 -14.60 11.90 -42.85
C ARG A 10 -13.32 12.56 -42.35
N THR A 11 -13.20 13.89 -42.49
CA THR A 11 -12.04 14.64 -41.97
C THR A 11 -11.93 14.56 -40.45
N PHE A 12 -13.03 14.69 -39.71
CA PHE A 12 -13.02 14.55 -38.25
C PHE A 12 -12.60 13.16 -37.78
N ILE A 13 -13.06 12.10 -38.46
CA ILE A 13 -12.66 10.72 -38.15
C ILE A 13 -11.16 10.50 -38.45
N LEU A 14 -10.68 10.99 -39.59
CA LEU A 14 -9.27 10.86 -39.97
C LEU A 14 -8.35 11.64 -39.01
N VAL A 15 -8.73 12.85 -38.60
CA VAL A 15 -7.99 13.62 -37.58
C VAL A 15 -8.03 12.91 -36.23
N GLY A 16 -9.17 12.34 -35.83
CA GLY A 16 -9.29 11.55 -34.61
C GLY A 16 -8.37 10.31 -34.61
N ILE A 17 -8.34 9.57 -35.71
CA ILE A 17 -7.46 8.40 -35.88
C ILE A 17 -5.99 8.83 -35.89
N PHE A 18 -5.65 9.92 -36.59
CA PHE A 18 -4.28 10.43 -36.63
C PHE A 18 -3.78 10.90 -35.25
N LEU A 19 -4.62 11.59 -34.48
CA LEU A 19 -4.31 11.97 -33.10
C LEU A 19 -4.19 10.74 -32.18
N LEU A 20 -5.02 9.71 -32.37
CA LEU A 20 -4.91 8.45 -31.64
C LEU A 20 -3.59 7.73 -31.98
N LEU A 21 -3.20 7.71 -33.25
CA LEU A 21 -1.94 7.11 -33.70
C LEU A 21 -0.73 7.88 -33.19
N LEU A 22 -0.76 9.22 -33.19
CA LEU A 22 0.25 10.08 -32.57
C LEU A 22 0.34 9.84 -31.06
N PHE A 23 -0.80 9.77 -30.38
CA PHE A 23 -0.86 9.45 -28.95
C PHE A 23 -0.26 8.07 -28.69
N CYS A 24 -0.62 7.05 -29.47
CA CYS A 24 -0.02 5.72 -29.38
C CYS A 24 1.48 5.74 -29.68
N TYR A 25 1.93 6.50 -30.68
CA TYR A 25 3.34 6.62 -31.07
C TYR A 25 4.20 7.29 -29.98
N PHE A 26 3.76 8.43 -29.46
CA PHE A 26 4.46 9.10 -28.36
C PHE A 26 4.42 8.32 -27.05
N ASN A 27 3.37 7.51 -26.84
CA ASN A 27 3.26 6.63 -25.68
C ASN A 27 3.67 5.18 -25.98
N GLN A 28 4.34 4.88 -27.10
CA GLN A 28 4.61 3.49 -27.49
C GLN A 28 5.45 2.76 -26.45
N ASN A 29 6.44 3.44 -25.86
CA ASN A 29 7.29 2.84 -24.84
C ASN A 29 6.51 2.60 -23.54
N TYR A 30 5.70 3.57 -23.11
CA TYR A 30 4.82 3.44 -21.95
C TYR A 30 3.77 2.32 -22.13
N ILE A 31 3.14 2.24 -23.31
CA ILE A 31 2.17 1.20 -23.65
C ILE A 31 2.85 -0.17 -23.74
N LYS A 32 4.04 -0.27 -24.35
CA LYS A 32 4.81 -1.52 -24.42
C LYS A 32 5.23 -2.01 -23.05
N GLU A 33 5.73 -1.14 -22.17
CA GLU A 33 6.08 -1.51 -20.79
C GLU A 33 4.85 -1.97 -20.00
N LYS A 34 3.73 -1.26 -20.13
CA LYS A 34 2.48 -1.62 -19.44
C LYS A 34 1.85 -2.92 -19.97
N ILE A 35 1.94 -3.17 -21.28
CA ILE A 35 1.48 -4.45 -21.87
C ILE A 35 2.40 -5.59 -21.43
N ARG A 36 3.72 -5.37 -21.37
CA ARG A 36 4.69 -6.37 -20.91
C ARG A 36 4.52 -6.70 -19.43
N SER A 37 4.31 -5.70 -18.57
CA SER A 37 4.11 -5.93 -17.12
C SER A 37 2.83 -6.70 -16.80
N PHE A 38 1.86 -6.72 -17.73
CA PHE A 38 0.63 -7.51 -17.67
C PHE A 38 0.66 -8.79 -18.52
N SER A 39 1.73 -9.07 -19.26
CA SER A 39 1.82 -10.23 -20.16
C SER A 39 2.18 -11.50 -19.38
N ILE A 40 1.18 -12.04 -18.69
CA ILE A 40 1.27 -13.32 -18.00
C ILE A 40 1.22 -14.43 -19.07
N LYS A 41 2.27 -15.27 -19.17
CA LYS A 41 2.26 -16.45 -20.06
C LYS A 41 1.01 -17.32 -19.78
N LYS A 42 0.41 -17.85 -20.84
CA LYS A 42 -0.90 -18.54 -20.90
C LYS A 42 -1.06 -19.76 -19.96
N GLU A 43 0.01 -20.22 -19.32
CA GLU A 43 0.04 -21.34 -18.36
C GLU A 43 0.01 -20.90 -16.88
N ALA A 44 0.11 -19.60 -16.60
CA ALA A 44 0.37 -19.12 -15.26
C ALA A 44 -0.95 -18.90 -14.49
N ARG A 45 -1.36 -19.91 -13.72
CA ARG A 45 -2.52 -19.84 -12.83
C ARG A 45 -2.08 -19.44 -11.43
N TRP A 46 -2.90 -18.61 -10.80
CA TRP A 46 -2.90 -18.44 -9.36
C TRP A 46 -3.29 -19.77 -8.69
N SER A 47 -2.66 -20.11 -7.57
CA SER A 47 -3.17 -21.17 -6.69
C SER A 47 -3.62 -20.56 -5.36
N ILE A 48 -4.62 -21.19 -4.76
CA ILE A 48 -5.14 -20.81 -3.45
C ILE A 48 -5.39 -22.08 -2.64
N GLU A 49 -4.80 -22.13 -1.46
CA GLU A 49 -4.99 -23.19 -0.49
C GLU A 49 -5.60 -22.59 0.78
N ARG A 50 -6.52 -23.34 1.39
CA ARG A 50 -7.20 -22.93 2.62
C ARG A 50 -7.08 -24.05 3.62
N THR A 51 -6.63 -23.73 4.81
CA THR A 51 -6.47 -24.68 5.89
C THR A 51 -7.04 -24.12 7.18
N SER A 52 -7.67 -24.98 7.95
CA SER A 52 -8.08 -24.73 9.32
C SER A 52 -7.03 -25.25 10.27
N VAL A 53 -6.63 -24.44 11.23
CA VAL A 53 -5.69 -24.83 12.28
C VAL A 53 -6.44 -24.81 13.61
N GLU A 54 -6.70 -26.01 14.13
CA GLU A 54 -7.15 -26.19 15.51
C GLU A 54 -5.92 -26.08 16.42
N GLU A 55 -5.75 -24.90 17.03
CA GLU A 55 -4.74 -24.71 18.06
C GLU A 55 -5.41 -24.63 19.43
N LYS A 56 -4.78 -25.22 20.45
CA LYS A 56 -5.20 -25.07 21.86
C LYS A 56 -4.88 -23.67 22.40
N TYR A 57 -5.25 -22.61 21.67
CA TYR A 57 -5.11 -21.25 22.18
C TYR A 57 -6.24 -20.90 23.14
N PRO A 58 -5.96 -20.07 24.16
CA PRO A 58 -6.97 -19.61 25.10
C PRO A 58 -8.01 -18.71 24.43
N ASP A 59 -7.65 -18.02 23.34
CA ASP A 59 -8.43 -16.88 22.82
C ASP A 59 -9.40 -17.27 21.67
N TYR A 60 -9.18 -18.40 21.01
CA TYR A 60 -10.03 -18.90 19.91
C TYR A 60 -10.00 -20.44 19.81
N LYS A 61 -10.97 -21.00 19.09
CA LYS A 61 -11.10 -22.43 18.82
C LYS A 61 -10.31 -22.84 17.58
N GLU A 62 -10.44 -22.04 16.53
CA GLU A 62 -9.94 -22.36 15.20
C GLU A 62 -9.43 -21.09 14.52
N LYS A 63 -8.31 -21.20 13.81
CA LYS A 63 -7.77 -20.13 12.97
C LYS A 63 -7.77 -20.58 11.51
N GLN A 64 -8.19 -19.71 10.63
CA GLN A 64 -8.18 -19.93 9.19
C GLN A 64 -6.89 -19.37 8.60
N VAL A 65 -6.27 -20.15 7.72
CA VAL A 65 -5.10 -19.76 6.95
C VAL A 65 -5.43 -19.87 5.46
N VAL A 66 -5.15 -18.80 4.73
CA VAL A 66 -5.27 -18.76 3.28
C VAL A 66 -3.90 -18.49 2.69
N GLU A 67 -3.41 -19.42 1.89
CA GLU A 67 -2.18 -19.27 1.13
C GLU A 67 -2.51 -19.05 -0.34
N VAL A 68 -1.98 -17.98 -0.93
CA VAL A 68 -2.15 -17.63 -2.35
C VAL A 68 -0.79 -17.57 -3.00
N VAL A 69 -0.59 -18.32 -4.09
CA VAL A 69 0.65 -18.27 -4.86
C VAL A 69 0.37 -17.58 -6.19
N SER A 70 1.19 -16.57 -6.49
CA SER A 70 1.12 -15.86 -7.76
C SER A 70 1.50 -16.77 -8.93
N PRO A 71 1.09 -16.42 -10.17
CA PRO A 71 1.72 -16.94 -11.36
C PRO A 71 3.22 -16.58 -11.38
N VAL A 72 3.97 -17.24 -12.26
CA VAL A 72 5.39 -16.89 -12.46
C VAL A 72 5.48 -15.45 -12.99
N LEU A 73 6.25 -14.62 -12.28
CA LEU A 73 6.63 -13.27 -12.67
C LEU A 73 8.06 -13.34 -13.24
N THR A 74 8.20 -13.13 -14.55
CA THR A 74 9.51 -13.18 -15.23
C THR A 74 10.16 -11.80 -15.20
N ILE A 75 11.29 -11.70 -14.52
CA ILE A 75 12.16 -10.51 -14.46
C ILE A 75 13.24 -10.68 -15.52
N ASP A 76 13.05 -10.09 -16.70
CA ASP A 76 13.94 -10.23 -17.86
C ASP A 76 14.86 -9.02 -18.10
N GLN A 77 14.65 -7.94 -17.35
CA GLN A 77 15.44 -6.71 -17.38
C GLN A 77 15.45 -6.07 -15.99
N VAL A 78 16.11 -4.90 -15.86
CA VAL A 78 16.05 -4.08 -14.64
C VAL A 78 14.68 -3.42 -14.53
N TYR A 79 14.01 -3.63 -13.41
CA TYR A 79 12.74 -3.01 -13.06
C TYR A 79 12.88 -2.21 -11.76
N HIS A 80 12.69 -0.89 -11.86
CA HIS A 80 12.57 -0.02 -10.71
C HIS A 80 11.18 -0.14 -10.05
N ALA A 81 10.96 0.57 -8.95
CA ALA A 81 9.67 0.60 -8.27
C ALA A 81 8.53 0.84 -9.28
N MET A 82 7.45 0.07 -9.15
CA MET A 82 6.22 0.23 -9.94
C MET A 82 6.28 -0.19 -11.42
N THR A 83 7.44 -0.57 -11.97
CA THR A 83 7.58 -0.85 -13.42
C THR A 83 7.63 -2.33 -13.75
N GLY A 84 7.88 -3.19 -12.75
CA GLY A 84 8.04 -4.63 -12.96
C GLY A 84 6.74 -5.42 -13.18
N PRO A 85 6.88 -6.71 -13.55
CA PRO A 85 5.76 -7.63 -13.76
C PRO A 85 4.82 -7.66 -12.57
N ALA A 86 3.52 -7.64 -12.83
CA ALA A 86 2.51 -7.59 -11.79
C ALA A 86 1.32 -8.51 -12.10
N GLY A 87 0.60 -8.88 -11.04
CA GLY A 87 -0.62 -9.65 -11.15
C GLY A 87 -1.59 -9.30 -10.04
N VAL A 88 -2.89 -9.40 -10.33
CA VAL A 88 -3.97 -9.20 -9.37
C VAL A 88 -4.82 -10.46 -9.29
N PHE A 89 -5.16 -10.88 -8.09
CA PHE A 89 -6.04 -12.02 -7.82
C PHE A 89 -7.21 -11.60 -6.94
N TYR A 90 -8.44 -11.90 -7.36
CA TYR A 90 -9.64 -11.62 -6.61
C TYR A 90 -10.19 -12.90 -6.00
N PHE A 91 -10.53 -12.86 -4.71
CA PHE A 91 -11.11 -13.99 -4.00
C PHE A 91 -11.92 -13.53 -2.79
N LYS A 92 -12.66 -14.47 -2.19
CA LYS A 92 -13.25 -14.28 -0.87
C LYS A 92 -12.33 -14.88 0.18
N ALA A 93 -12.10 -14.10 1.24
CA ALA A 93 -11.29 -14.53 2.38
C ALA A 93 -11.84 -15.84 2.98
N ASP A 94 -13.15 -15.85 3.23
CA ASP A 94 -13.88 -17.05 3.61
C ASP A 94 -14.93 -17.41 2.54
N ASN A 95 -14.79 -18.59 1.94
CA ASN A 95 -15.73 -19.10 0.95
C ASN A 95 -16.77 -20.06 1.54
N THR A 96 -16.67 -20.37 2.83
CA THR A 96 -17.57 -21.28 3.54
C THR A 96 -18.71 -20.52 4.22
N GLN A 97 -18.45 -19.30 4.68
CA GLN A 97 -19.41 -18.48 5.39
C GLN A 97 -20.05 -17.43 4.47
N LYS A 98 -21.39 -17.45 4.36
CA LYS A 98 -22.14 -16.47 3.56
C LYS A 98 -22.29 -15.11 4.24
N SER A 99 -22.21 -15.07 5.57
CA SER A 99 -22.39 -13.86 6.38
C SER A 99 -21.68 -13.99 7.72
N GLY A 100 -21.10 -12.91 8.23
CA GLY A 100 -20.35 -12.91 9.49
C GLY A 100 -19.12 -12.02 9.42
N ILE A 101 -18.46 -11.86 10.58
CA ILE A 101 -17.22 -11.11 10.70
C ILE A 101 -16.05 -12.09 10.71
N ILE A 102 -15.00 -11.75 9.97
CA ILE A 102 -13.69 -12.37 10.10
C ILE A 102 -12.71 -11.33 10.63
N TRP A 103 -11.78 -11.79 11.44
CA TRP A 103 -10.79 -10.97 12.12
C TRP A 103 -9.42 -11.25 11.54
N LEU A 104 -8.96 -10.39 10.63
CA LEU A 104 -7.63 -10.50 10.03
C LEU A 104 -6.57 -10.15 11.08
N THR A 105 -5.67 -11.11 11.32
CA THR A 105 -4.68 -11.06 12.40
C THR A 105 -3.26 -10.92 11.87
N ASP A 106 -2.96 -11.64 10.78
CA ASP A 106 -1.61 -11.70 10.22
C ASP A 106 -1.65 -11.71 8.69
N TYR A 107 -0.58 -11.16 8.10
CA TYR A 107 -0.38 -11.18 6.65
C TYR A 107 1.11 -11.17 6.33
N SER A 108 1.53 -12.03 5.41
CA SER A 108 2.92 -12.08 4.96
C SER A 108 3.04 -12.47 3.50
N VAL A 109 4.16 -12.11 2.90
CA VAL A 109 4.56 -12.50 1.56
C VAL A 109 5.99 -13.02 1.59
N LYS A 110 6.23 -14.09 0.84
CA LYS A 110 7.56 -14.61 0.54
C LYS A 110 7.76 -14.57 -0.97
N VAL A 111 8.96 -14.17 -1.39
CA VAL A 111 9.39 -14.36 -2.77
C VAL A 111 9.94 -15.77 -2.88
N MET A 112 9.42 -16.56 -3.82
CA MET A 112 9.81 -17.94 -4.07
C MET A 112 10.38 -18.07 -5.48
N ASP A 113 11.14 -19.12 -5.73
CA ASP A 113 11.49 -19.53 -7.09
C ASP A 113 10.26 -19.99 -7.89
N ALA A 114 10.45 -20.22 -9.20
CA ALA A 114 9.37 -20.58 -10.12
C ALA A 114 8.63 -21.87 -9.72
N ASP A 115 9.33 -22.80 -9.05
CA ASP A 115 8.85 -24.10 -8.57
C ASP A 115 8.25 -24.06 -7.15
N CYS A 116 8.35 -22.93 -6.44
CA CYS A 116 8.02 -22.79 -5.02
C CYS A 116 8.77 -23.75 -4.08
N LYS A 117 10.02 -24.10 -4.41
CA LYS A 117 10.88 -24.98 -3.60
C LYS A 117 11.84 -24.21 -2.71
N ALA A 118 12.29 -23.03 -3.15
CA ALA A 118 13.22 -22.20 -2.41
C ALA A 118 12.68 -20.78 -2.24
N GLU A 119 12.85 -20.22 -1.05
CA GLU A 119 12.65 -18.80 -0.78
C GLU A 119 13.81 -18.01 -1.39
N LEU A 120 13.48 -16.98 -2.16
CA LEU A 120 14.42 -16.05 -2.77
C LEU A 120 14.49 -14.77 -1.94
N THR A 121 15.49 -13.95 -2.24
CA THR A 121 15.65 -12.64 -1.60
C THR A 121 14.41 -11.75 -1.79
N ASN A 122 14.07 -10.99 -0.74
CA ASN A 122 13.07 -9.93 -0.80
C ASN A 122 13.46 -8.81 -1.77
N ASP A 123 14.67 -8.81 -2.34
CA ASP A 123 15.05 -7.87 -3.40
C ASP A 123 14.14 -7.89 -4.62
N TYR A 124 13.44 -9.01 -4.84
CA TYR A 124 12.48 -9.09 -5.94
C TYR A 124 11.07 -8.63 -5.56
N LEU A 125 10.82 -8.26 -4.30
CA LEU A 125 9.53 -7.78 -3.81
C LEU A 125 9.42 -6.26 -4.02
N CYS A 126 8.68 -5.83 -5.04
CA CYS A 126 8.32 -4.41 -5.15
C CYS A 126 7.29 -4.07 -4.09
N ARG A 127 6.14 -4.74 -4.19
CA ARG A 127 5.05 -4.60 -3.24
C ARG A 127 4.09 -5.76 -3.36
N ASN A 128 3.39 -5.97 -2.26
CA ASN A 128 2.24 -6.82 -2.25
C ASN A 128 1.14 -6.19 -1.37
N ASN A 129 -0.05 -6.05 -1.97
CA ASN A 129 -1.16 -5.34 -1.37
C ASN A 129 -2.32 -6.29 -1.13
N LEU A 130 -3.00 -6.12 0.01
CA LEU A 130 -4.36 -6.63 0.21
C LEU A 130 -5.32 -5.44 0.11
N ASP A 131 -6.21 -5.49 -0.87
CA ASP A 131 -7.24 -4.49 -1.07
C ASP A 131 -8.63 -5.14 -0.89
N VAL A 132 -9.63 -4.35 -0.52
CA VAL A 132 -11.03 -4.79 -0.41
C VAL A 132 -11.92 -3.92 -1.30
N ALA A 133 -12.72 -4.56 -2.17
CA ALA A 133 -13.49 -3.84 -3.18
C ALA A 133 -14.57 -2.95 -2.56
N PHE A 134 -15.23 -3.46 -1.52
CA PHE A 134 -16.33 -2.82 -0.82
C PHE A 134 -16.50 -3.54 0.52
N SER A 135 -16.56 -2.80 1.63
CA SER A 135 -16.91 -3.34 2.95
C SER A 135 -17.79 -2.33 3.68
N GLU A 136 -18.91 -2.78 4.24
CA GLU A 136 -19.82 -1.89 4.98
C GLU A 136 -19.12 -1.23 6.18
N PHE A 137 -18.20 -1.95 6.83
CA PHE A 137 -17.38 -1.40 7.93
C PHE A 137 -16.51 -0.22 7.47
N ILE A 138 -15.97 -0.29 6.26
CA ILE A 138 -15.13 0.77 5.70
C ILE A 138 -15.98 1.96 5.24
N GLN A 139 -17.18 1.70 4.70
CA GLN A 139 -18.09 2.76 4.25
C GLN A 139 -18.61 3.61 5.41
N GLN A 140 -19.05 2.97 6.50
CA GLN A 140 -19.59 3.69 7.67
C GLN A 140 -18.57 4.64 8.29
N ARG A 141 -17.29 4.39 8.07
CA ARG A 141 -16.18 5.18 8.61
C ARG A 141 -15.78 6.39 7.76
N LYS A 142 -16.46 6.62 6.61
CA LYS A 142 -16.11 7.65 5.62
C LYS A 142 -14.60 7.69 5.36
N GLU A 143 -13.93 6.54 5.40
CA GLU A 143 -12.51 6.49 5.12
C GLU A 143 -12.31 7.09 3.73
N THR A 144 -11.39 8.04 3.60
CA THR A 144 -10.96 8.54 2.29
C THR A 144 -10.65 7.32 1.43
N PHE A 145 -11.42 7.14 0.34
CA PHE A 145 -11.55 5.95 -0.52
C PHE A 145 -10.22 5.25 -0.87
N ASN A 146 -9.58 4.63 0.10
CA ASN A 146 -8.39 3.82 -0.06
C ASN A 146 -8.76 2.41 0.39
N ASN A 147 -9.09 1.60 -0.60
CA ASN A 147 -9.47 0.21 -0.43
C ASN A 147 -8.30 -0.68 0.03
N ARG A 148 -7.06 -0.16 0.11
CA ARG A 148 -5.89 -0.90 0.57
C ARG A 148 -5.92 -1.10 2.07
N LEU A 149 -6.07 -2.34 2.50
CA LEU A 149 -6.03 -2.76 3.89
C LEU A 149 -4.60 -2.91 4.38
N ILE A 150 -3.75 -3.54 3.56
CA ILE A 150 -2.37 -3.90 3.88
C ILE A 150 -1.48 -3.59 2.68
N MET A 151 -0.26 -3.16 2.97
CA MET A 151 0.81 -3.02 2.02
C MET A 151 2.09 -3.59 2.62
N THR A 152 2.75 -4.47 1.87
CA THR A 152 4.09 -4.99 2.14
C THR A 152 5.01 -4.62 0.98
N SER A 153 6.31 -4.52 1.23
CA SER A 153 7.32 -4.12 0.25
C SER A 153 8.68 -4.68 0.62
N GLN A 154 9.70 -4.42 -0.20
CA GLN A 154 11.09 -4.66 0.17
C GLN A 154 11.37 -4.11 1.59
N GLY A 155 11.98 -4.92 2.45
CA GLY A 155 12.26 -4.58 3.84
C GLY A 155 11.10 -4.75 4.83
N GLN A 156 9.85 -4.92 4.38
CA GLN A 156 8.71 -5.26 5.23
C GLN A 156 7.77 -6.24 4.51
N SER A 157 8.08 -7.53 4.62
CA SER A 157 7.32 -8.60 3.95
C SER A 157 6.23 -9.24 4.81
N ALA A 158 6.04 -8.78 6.05
CA ALA A 158 5.02 -9.28 6.96
C ALA A 158 4.46 -8.18 7.87
N LEU A 159 3.25 -8.42 8.38
CA LEU A 159 2.69 -7.74 9.54
C LEU A 159 2.00 -8.74 10.47
N HIS A 160 2.04 -8.38 11.75
CA HIS A 160 1.44 -9.12 12.86
C HIS A 160 0.77 -8.10 13.76
N PHE A 161 -0.56 -8.11 13.83
CA PHE A 161 -1.28 -7.21 14.74
C PHE A 161 -1.00 -7.60 16.21
N PRO A 162 -0.96 -6.62 17.13
CA PRO A 162 -0.70 -6.92 18.54
C PRO A 162 -1.82 -7.80 19.12
N LYS A 163 -1.46 -8.63 20.10
CA LYS A 163 -2.40 -9.56 20.74
C LYS A 163 -3.68 -8.83 21.19
N GLY A 164 -4.82 -9.41 20.85
CA GLY A 164 -6.14 -8.87 21.21
C GLY A 164 -6.67 -7.82 20.23
N PHE A 165 -5.92 -7.46 19.20
CA PHE A 165 -6.36 -6.57 18.13
C PHE A 165 -6.37 -7.27 16.77
N ALA A 166 -7.32 -6.90 15.93
CA ALA A 166 -7.42 -7.42 14.57
C ALA A 166 -8.21 -6.46 13.68
N LEU A 167 -8.02 -6.58 12.36
CA LEU A 167 -8.80 -5.83 11.38
C LEU A 167 -10.09 -6.61 11.04
N PRO A 168 -11.28 -6.08 11.37
CA PRO A 168 -12.54 -6.76 11.05
C PRO A 168 -12.89 -6.59 9.57
N LEU A 169 -13.32 -7.67 8.94
CA LEU A 169 -13.84 -7.72 7.57
C LEU A 169 -15.14 -8.52 7.56
N LEU A 170 -15.99 -8.30 6.56
CA LEU A 170 -17.13 -9.18 6.35
C LEU A 170 -16.67 -10.42 5.59
N ALA A 171 -17.13 -11.60 6.00
CA ALA A 171 -16.76 -12.87 5.36
C ALA A 171 -17.03 -12.88 3.84
N HIS A 172 -18.06 -12.15 3.40
CA HIS A 172 -18.47 -12.07 2.00
C HIS A 172 -17.78 -10.95 1.20
N ASP A 173 -16.92 -10.14 1.82
CA ASP A 173 -16.20 -9.06 1.14
C ASP A 173 -15.30 -9.63 0.04
N ASN A 174 -15.35 -9.00 -1.14
CA ASN A 174 -14.40 -9.32 -2.21
C ASN A 174 -13.07 -8.64 -1.91
N ILE A 175 -12.03 -9.45 -1.72
CA ILE A 175 -10.67 -8.98 -1.52
C ILE A 175 -9.81 -9.27 -2.74
N SER A 176 -8.75 -8.50 -2.90
CA SER A 176 -7.76 -8.72 -3.93
C SER A 176 -6.35 -8.66 -3.40
N ILE A 177 -5.51 -9.57 -3.90
CA ILE A 177 -4.07 -9.52 -3.72
C ILE A 177 -3.44 -8.95 -4.99
N THR A 178 -2.65 -7.90 -4.84
CA THR A 178 -1.77 -7.41 -5.91
C THR A 178 -0.35 -7.84 -5.61
N THR A 179 0.32 -8.46 -6.58
CA THR A 179 1.74 -8.81 -6.53
C THR A 179 2.49 -8.01 -7.58
N GLN A 180 3.67 -7.51 -7.24
CA GLN A 180 4.54 -6.86 -8.21
C GLN A 180 6.01 -7.15 -7.86
N ALA A 181 6.77 -7.56 -8.88
CA ALA A 181 8.20 -7.80 -8.76
C ALA A 181 9.01 -6.53 -9.11
N LEU A 182 10.24 -6.43 -8.60
CA LEU A 182 11.25 -5.45 -9.06
C LEU A 182 12.65 -6.08 -9.06
N ASN A 183 13.63 -5.36 -9.56
CA ASN A 183 15.06 -5.62 -9.37
C ASN A 183 15.85 -4.34 -9.68
N TYR A 184 16.30 -3.62 -8.65
CA TYR A 184 16.99 -2.35 -8.85
C TYR A 184 18.33 -2.48 -9.59
N ASP A 185 19.15 -3.48 -9.22
CA ASP A 185 20.54 -3.55 -9.69
C ASP A 185 20.93 -4.93 -10.24
N ASN A 186 20.01 -5.91 -10.25
CA ASN A 186 20.42 -7.28 -10.49
C ASN A 186 20.72 -7.56 -11.97
N ARG A 187 21.99 -7.80 -12.28
CA ARG A 187 22.53 -8.12 -13.61
C ARG A 187 22.26 -9.57 -14.03
N SER A 188 21.79 -10.43 -13.13
CA SER A 188 21.56 -11.86 -13.37
C SER A 188 20.14 -12.14 -13.86
N VAL A 189 19.70 -11.43 -14.89
CA VAL A 189 18.43 -11.70 -15.57
C VAL A 189 18.63 -12.72 -16.72
N PRO A 190 17.64 -13.55 -17.05
CA PRO A 190 16.29 -13.59 -16.48
C PRO A 190 16.19 -14.31 -15.13
N VAL A 191 15.29 -13.84 -14.26
CA VAL A 191 14.89 -14.52 -13.02
C VAL A 191 13.39 -14.74 -13.05
N GLU A 192 12.94 -15.92 -12.63
CA GLU A 192 11.53 -16.24 -12.50
C GLU A 192 11.17 -16.39 -11.03
N VAL A 193 10.20 -15.59 -10.58
CA VAL A 193 9.79 -15.55 -9.17
C VAL A 193 8.29 -15.77 -9.02
N ARG A 194 7.86 -16.25 -7.86
CA ARG A 194 6.47 -16.25 -7.42
C ARG A 194 6.36 -15.55 -6.08
N HIS A 195 5.23 -14.93 -5.82
CA HIS A 195 4.90 -14.42 -4.50
C HIS A 195 3.99 -15.45 -3.81
N LYS A 196 4.44 -16.02 -2.70
CA LYS A 196 3.62 -16.84 -1.81
C LYS A 196 3.10 -15.95 -0.68
N VAL A 197 1.82 -15.62 -0.73
CA VAL A 197 1.13 -14.78 0.24
C VAL A 197 0.41 -15.67 1.25
N LYS A 198 0.51 -15.34 2.53
CA LYS A 198 -0.21 -16.01 3.63
C LYS A 198 -1.04 -14.98 4.37
N MET A 199 -2.33 -15.26 4.53
CA MET A 199 -3.29 -14.48 5.29
C MET A 199 -3.86 -15.34 6.42
N GLU A 200 -3.86 -14.84 7.65
CA GLU A 200 -4.43 -15.55 8.80
C GLU A 200 -5.58 -14.74 9.42
N PHE A 201 -6.71 -15.40 9.64
CA PHE A 201 -7.88 -14.78 10.26
C PHE A 201 -8.64 -15.74 11.16
N ILE A 202 -9.46 -15.18 12.05
CA ILE A 202 -10.34 -15.93 12.94
C ILE A 202 -11.77 -15.57 12.61
N ARG A 203 -12.69 -16.54 12.50
CA ARG A 203 -14.12 -16.22 12.38
C ARG A 203 -14.64 -15.78 13.73
N ASP A 204 -15.56 -14.83 13.74
CA ASP A 204 -16.16 -14.33 14.98
C ASP A 204 -16.77 -15.44 15.87
N GLN A 205 -17.40 -16.44 15.25
CA GLN A 205 -17.97 -17.61 15.93
C GLN A 205 -16.94 -18.53 16.60
N ASP A 206 -15.68 -18.45 16.17
CA ASP A 206 -14.58 -19.27 16.67
C ASP A 206 -13.82 -18.57 17.81
N LEU A 207 -14.15 -17.31 18.13
CA LEU A 207 -13.57 -16.59 19.25
C LEU A 207 -14.06 -17.15 20.60
N LYS A 208 -13.11 -17.30 21.54
CA LYS A 208 -13.40 -17.54 22.96
C LYS A 208 -13.36 -16.23 23.75
N THR A 209 -12.56 -15.27 23.28
CA THR A 209 -12.45 -13.92 23.83
C THR A 209 -12.63 -12.90 22.71
N SER A 210 -13.34 -11.80 22.96
CA SER A 210 -13.56 -10.75 21.98
C SER A 210 -12.25 -10.07 21.59
N LEU A 211 -12.07 -9.82 20.30
CA LEU A 211 -10.98 -8.99 19.78
C LEU A 211 -11.41 -7.52 19.74
N LYS A 212 -10.42 -6.63 19.86
CA LYS A 212 -10.58 -5.20 19.68
C LYS A 212 -10.42 -4.86 18.20
N PRO A 213 -11.41 -4.23 17.55
CA PRO A 213 -11.32 -3.89 16.14
C PRO A 213 -10.31 -2.77 15.91
N LEU A 214 -9.59 -2.89 14.79
CA LEU A 214 -8.75 -1.85 14.25
C LEU A 214 -9.45 -1.16 13.07
N PHE A 215 -9.25 0.15 12.92
CA PHE A 215 -9.52 0.88 11.68
C PHE A 215 -8.23 1.54 11.19
N LYS A 216 -8.14 1.88 9.90
CA LYS A 216 -6.87 2.35 9.32
C LYS A 216 -6.93 3.79 8.83
N ARG A 217 -5.77 4.44 8.76
CA ARG A 217 -5.54 5.66 7.97
C ARG A 217 -4.25 5.54 7.20
N THR A 218 -4.28 5.93 5.93
CA THR A 218 -3.08 6.02 5.11
C THR A 218 -2.67 7.48 5.04
N VAL A 219 -1.41 7.74 5.35
CA VAL A 219 -0.81 9.07 5.31
C VAL A 219 0.47 9.02 4.51
N ASN A 220 0.73 10.06 3.72
CA ASN A 220 1.92 10.16 2.89
C ASN A 220 2.59 11.51 3.13
N VAL A 221 3.90 11.54 2.93
CA VAL A 221 4.67 12.77 2.82
C VAL A 221 4.41 13.35 1.44
N PHE A 222 4.02 14.63 1.40
CA PHE A 222 3.99 15.39 0.16
C PHE A 222 5.02 16.51 0.23
N VAL A 223 5.53 16.88 -0.94
CA VAL A 223 6.39 18.06 -1.11
C VAL A 223 5.82 18.97 -2.20
N GLU A 224 6.09 20.26 -2.06
CA GLU A 224 5.76 21.25 -3.09
C GLU A 224 6.60 20.96 -4.34
N VAL A 225 5.92 20.92 -5.49
CA VAL A 225 6.58 20.64 -6.77
C VAL A 225 7.30 21.88 -7.24
N ASP A 226 8.52 21.72 -7.74
CA ASP A 226 9.18 22.77 -8.51
C ASP A 226 8.46 22.96 -9.85
N THR A 227 7.64 24.01 -9.94
CA THR A 227 6.85 24.31 -11.13
C THR A 227 7.64 25.02 -12.22
N CYS A 228 8.93 25.30 -12.03
CA CYS A 228 9.71 26.00 -13.06
C CYS A 228 9.95 25.14 -14.33
N ASP A 229 9.71 23.82 -14.24
CA ASP A 229 9.62 22.87 -15.38
C ASP A 229 8.17 22.56 -15.83
N VAL A 230 7.15 23.13 -15.18
CA VAL A 230 5.74 22.96 -15.57
C VAL A 230 5.34 24.13 -16.46
N PRO A 231 5.06 23.91 -17.76
CA PRO A 231 4.76 25.01 -18.67
C PRO A 231 3.36 25.54 -18.38
N LYS A 232 3.23 26.50 -17.43
CA LYS A 232 2.18 27.55 -17.35
C LYS A 232 2.11 28.41 -16.09
N THR A 233 3.03 28.36 -15.13
CA THR A 233 2.94 29.23 -13.95
C THR A 233 4.22 30.05 -13.77
N GLY A 234 4.08 31.37 -13.68
CA GLY A 234 5.17 32.29 -13.39
C GLY A 234 5.97 31.81 -12.19
N CYS A 235 7.28 31.65 -12.38
CA CYS A 235 8.20 31.05 -11.44
C CYS A 235 8.58 32.09 -10.38
N ASP A 236 8.19 31.82 -9.13
CA ASP A 236 8.86 32.35 -7.93
C ASP A 236 9.39 31.12 -7.20
N SER A 237 10.59 30.66 -7.59
CA SER A 237 11.20 29.44 -7.06
C SER A 237 11.59 29.65 -5.60
N GLY A 238 10.62 29.49 -4.69
CA GLY A 238 10.88 29.44 -3.27
C GLY A 238 11.86 28.29 -2.96
N ARG A 239 12.77 28.51 -2.01
CA ARG A 239 13.87 27.59 -1.59
C ARG A 239 13.47 26.16 -1.15
N TYR A 240 12.20 25.77 -1.28
CA TYR A 240 11.65 24.54 -0.70
C TYR A 240 10.95 23.60 -1.69
N SER A 241 10.88 23.95 -2.99
CA SER A 241 10.29 23.08 -4.01
C SER A 241 11.20 21.91 -4.39
N ARG A 242 10.62 20.76 -4.75
CA ARG A 242 11.36 19.55 -5.13
C ARG A 242 11.01 19.10 -6.55
N PRO A 243 11.97 18.55 -7.31
CA PRO A 243 11.67 17.96 -8.60
C PRO A 243 10.71 16.78 -8.45
N ASN A 244 9.67 16.73 -9.27
CA ASN A 244 8.73 15.62 -9.31
C ASN A 244 9.40 14.38 -9.94
N ALA A 245 9.29 13.24 -9.27
CA ALA A 245 9.93 12.00 -9.73
C ALA A 245 9.08 11.25 -10.78
N THR A 246 7.75 11.43 -10.78
CA THR A 246 6.85 10.71 -11.69
C THR A 246 5.81 11.64 -12.34
N PRO A 247 5.54 11.53 -13.65
CA PRO A 247 4.39 12.19 -14.26
C PRO A 247 3.09 11.52 -13.76
N GLY A 248 2.52 12.07 -12.69
CA GLY A 248 1.30 11.59 -12.05
C GLY A 248 0.43 12.76 -11.60
N PRO A 249 -0.83 12.49 -11.19
CA PRO A 249 -1.72 13.52 -10.70
C PRO A 249 -1.12 14.18 -9.46
N LEU A 250 -0.96 15.50 -9.54
CA LEU A 250 -0.51 16.33 -8.42
C LEU A 250 -1.69 16.58 -7.48
N ALA A 251 -1.46 16.47 -6.19
CA ALA A 251 -2.39 16.98 -5.20
C ALA A 251 -2.31 18.52 -5.19
N LEU A 252 -3.35 19.18 -4.71
CA LEU A 252 -3.33 20.63 -4.49
C LEU A 252 -3.41 20.91 -3.00
N LYS A 253 -2.54 21.80 -2.53
CA LYS A 253 -2.67 22.37 -1.19
C LYS A 253 -3.97 23.18 -1.13
N LYS A 254 -4.86 22.86 -0.20
CA LYS A 254 -6.27 23.33 -0.20
C LYS A 254 -6.43 24.86 -0.18
N ASP A 255 -5.51 25.56 0.46
CA ASP A 255 -5.55 27.00 0.71
C ASP A 255 -4.82 27.81 -0.38
N THR A 256 -3.69 27.33 -0.86
CA THR A 256 -2.85 28.07 -1.81
C THR A 256 -2.93 27.57 -3.25
N LEU A 257 -3.57 26.40 -3.49
CA LEU A 257 -3.57 25.68 -4.76
C LEU A 257 -2.16 25.33 -5.27
N ILE A 258 -1.15 25.33 -4.39
CA ILE A 258 0.21 24.90 -4.75
C ILE A 258 0.19 23.40 -5.07
N PRO A 259 0.80 22.99 -6.19
CA PRO A 259 0.90 21.58 -6.55
C PRO A 259 1.83 20.82 -5.61
N LEU A 260 1.36 19.66 -5.18
CA LEU A 260 2.04 18.74 -4.28
C LEU A 260 2.23 17.38 -4.96
N THR A 261 3.38 16.75 -4.72
CA THR A 261 3.64 15.37 -5.15
C THR A 261 4.02 14.49 -3.97
N GLY A 262 3.57 13.23 -4.01
CA GLY A 262 4.03 12.17 -3.10
C GLY A 262 5.29 11.47 -3.59
N HIS A 263 5.77 11.80 -4.79
CA HIS A 263 6.97 11.22 -5.41
C HIS A 263 7.93 12.35 -5.80
N TRP A 264 9.09 12.44 -5.16
CA TRP A 264 10.04 13.53 -5.36
C TRP A 264 11.48 13.03 -5.49
N LYS A 265 12.37 13.89 -5.96
CA LYS A 265 13.81 13.58 -6.01
C LYS A 265 14.54 14.06 -4.76
N ILE A 266 15.35 13.20 -4.17
CA ILE A 266 16.25 13.53 -3.06
C ILE A 266 17.65 13.88 -3.60
N PRO A 267 18.32 14.91 -3.06
CA PRO A 267 19.69 15.28 -3.42
C PRO A 267 20.67 14.22 -2.91
N ILE A 268 21.95 14.32 -3.31
CA ILE A 268 23.04 13.52 -2.73
C ILE A 268 23.24 13.95 -1.26
N GLY A 269 23.48 12.98 -0.37
CA GLY A 269 23.70 13.20 1.05
C GLY A 269 22.41 13.24 1.87
N PHE A 270 22.49 13.82 3.06
CA PHE A 270 21.38 13.88 4.01
C PHE A 270 20.34 14.92 3.62
N ASP A 271 19.08 14.56 3.81
CA ASP A 271 17.95 15.44 3.61
C ASP A 271 16.80 15.10 4.57
N THR A 272 15.99 16.10 4.92
CA THR A 272 14.85 15.94 5.82
C THR A 272 13.64 16.67 5.29
N VAL A 273 12.55 15.93 5.12
CA VAL A 273 11.24 16.45 4.71
C VAL A 273 10.26 16.31 5.86
N LYS A 274 9.48 17.37 6.10
CA LYS A 274 8.44 17.40 7.12
C LYS A 274 7.11 17.75 6.45
N TYR A 275 6.06 17.01 6.76
CA TYR A 275 4.74 17.26 6.17
C TYR A 275 3.61 17.08 7.19
N ASP A 276 2.73 18.08 7.26
CA ASP A 276 1.53 18.04 8.10
C ASP A 276 0.51 17.04 7.51
N ILE A 277 0.19 16.01 8.29
CA ILE A 277 -0.74 14.96 7.90
C ILE A 277 -2.08 15.05 8.65
N THR A 278 -2.30 16.07 9.47
CA THR A 278 -3.50 16.21 10.31
C THR A 278 -4.78 16.06 9.48
N SER A 279 -4.82 16.74 8.34
CA SER A 279 -5.97 16.72 7.43
C SER A 279 -6.12 15.41 6.63
N MET A 280 -5.10 14.56 6.57
CA MET A 280 -5.15 13.22 5.96
C MET A 280 -5.55 12.18 6.99
N LEU A 281 -5.07 12.35 8.22
CA LEU A 281 -5.33 11.44 9.32
C LEU A 281 -6.82 11.45 9.70
N GLN A 282 -7.44 12.64 9.80
CA GLN A 282 -8.89 12.83 10.06
C GLN A 282 -9.43 11.83 11.10
N ILE A 283 -8.75 11.78 12.25
CA ILE A 283 -9.18 10.90 13.34
C ILE A 283 -10.53 11.41 13.86
N PRO A 284 -11.57 10.56 13.89
CA PRO A 284 -12.91 11.01 14.27
C PRO A 284 -13.09 11.20 15.79
N PHE A 285 -12.26 10.55 16.61
CA PHE A 285 -12.36 10.56 18.08
C PHE A 285 -11.03 10.17 18.73
N ASN A 286 -10.85 10.47 20.02
CA ASN A 286 -9.65 10.06 20.76
C ASN A 286 -9.49 8.53 20.77
N THR A 287 -8.38 8.05 20.25
CA THR A 287 -8.08 6.63 20.05
C THR A 287 -6.62 6.33 20.35
N THR A 288 -6.21 5.08 20.19
CA THR A 288 -4.85 4.59 20.37
C THR A 288 -4.33 3.95 19.07
N LEU A 289 -3.11 4.31 18.68
CA LEU A 289 -2.36 3.64 17.61
C LEU A 289 -1.78 2.33 18.13
N HIS A 290 -2.08 1.22 17.45
CA HIS A 290 -1.63 -0.12 17.85
C HIS A 290 -0.69 -0.78 16.84
N TYR A 291 -0.74 -0.38 15.57
CA TYR A 291 0.19 -0.84 14.55
C TYR A 291 0.47 0.25 13.52
N ALA A 292 1.69 0.31 12.99
CA ALA A 292 2.02 1.15 11.84
C ALA A 292 2.94 0.40 10.87
N SER A 293 2.51 0.23 9.62
CA SER A 293 3.38 -0.18 8.52
C SER A 293 3.93 1.03 7.80
N VAL A 294 5.14 0.89 7.25
CA VAL A 294 5.87 1.97 6.59
C VAL A 294 6.21 1.55 5.16
N TYR A 295 6.03 2.48 4.22
CA TYR A 295 6.40 2.30 2.83
C TYR A 295 7.29 3.44 2.40
N VAL A 296 8.52 3.10 2.02
CA VAL A 296 9.53 4.05 1.60
C VAL A 296 10.34 3.51 0.43
N TYR A 297 10.93 4.42 -0.34
CA TYR A 297 11.91 4.06 -1.36
C TYR A 297 13.33 3.94 -0.75
N PRO A 298 14.29 3.34 -1.49
CA PRO A 298 15.69 3.26 -1.05
C PRO A 298 16.26 4.63 -0.65
N TYR A 299 17.30 4.62 0.17
CA TYR A 299 17.97 5.79 0.78
C TYR A 299 17.18 6.47 1.90
N CYS A 300 15.96 6.05 2.21
CA CYS A 300 15.29 6.47 3.45
C CYS A 300 16.02 5.89 4.67
N VAL A 301 16.31 6.73 5.65
CA VAL A 301 16.96 6.35 6.92
C VAL A 301 15.93 6.16 8.02
N SER A 302 14.94 7.06 8.07
CA SER A 302 13.86 6.96 9.05
C SER A 302 12.59 7.67 8.59
N LEU A 303 11.44 7.17 9.04
CA LEU A 303 10.16 7.87 8.93
C LEU A 303 9.50 7.94 10.31
N SER A 304 9.26 9.15 10.80
CA SER A 304 8.70 9.38 12.14
C SER A 304 7.29 9.98 12.08
N LEU A 305 6.42 9.55 12.99
CA LEU A 305 5.15 10.18 13.31
C LEU A 305 5.31 11.03 14.57
N LYS A 306 5.04 12.33 14.44
CA LYS A 306 5.14 13.30 15.54
C LYS A 306 3.78 13.92 15.84
N ASP A 307 3.44 14.00 17.12
CA ASP A 307 2.40 14.89 17.63
C ASP A 307 3.00 16.29 17.78
N VAL A 308 2.52 17.23 16.98
CA VAL A 308 3.02 18.61 16.95
C VAL A 308 2.44 19.43 18.10
N THR A 309 1.25 19.07 18.58
CA THR A 309 0.57 19.77 19.69
C THR A 309 1.33 19.57 21.00
N THR A 310 1.81 18.35 21.27
CA THR A 310 2.59 18.04 22.47
C THR A 310 4.11 18.13 22.24
N GLY A 311 4.55 18.03 20.99
CA GLY A 311 5.96 17.95 20.63
C GLY A 311 6.54 16.53 20.70
N GLU A 312 5.75 15.52 21.10
CA GLU A 312 6.19 14.13 21.25
C GLU A 312 6.37 13.44 19.89
N VAL A 313 7.48 12.69 19.72
CA VAL A 313 7.62 11.72 18.65
C VAL A 313 6.98 10.42 19.10
N LEU A 314 5.82 10.09 18.51
CA LEU A 314 5.03 8.93 18.89
C LEU A 314 5.70 7.62 18.46
N PHE A 315 6.31 7.62 17.27
CA PHE A 315 7.01 6.48 16.70
C PHE A 315 8.01 6.93 15.63
N THR A 316 9.17 6.26 15.59
CA THR A 316 10.16 6.37 14.51
C THR A 316 10.42 4.98 13.94
N SER A 317 10.09 4.79 12.67
CA SER A 317 10.54 3.63 11.91
C SER A 317 11.99 3.84 11.50
N ALA A 318 12.86 2.91 11.88
CA ALA A 318 14.23 2.82 11.37
C ALA A 318 14.24 2.00 10.07
N ILE A 319 14.94 2.51 9.06
CA ILE A 319 15.08 1.86 7.76
C ILE A 319 16.55 1.55 7.52
N LYS A 320 16.83 0.28 7.25
CA LYS A 320 18.15 -0.20 6.85
C LYS A 320 18.15 -0.41 5.35
N ASN A 321 19.03 0.28 4.64
CA ASN A 321 19.27 0.05 3.22
C ASN A 321 20.41 -0.95 3.03
N PHE A 322 20.44 -1.64 1.90
CA PHE A 322 21.55 -2.54 1.60
C PHE A 322 22.88 -1.79 1.48
N SER A 323 23.97 -2.46 1.85
CA SER A 323 25.32 -2.00 1.53
C SER A 323 25.71 -2.49 0.13
N GLY A 324 26.24 -1.59 -0.71
CA GLY A 324 26.78 -1.92 -2.03
C GLY A 324 25.76 -2.13 -3.15
N LYS A 325 24.45 -1.99 -2.88
CA LYS A 325 23.38 -1.99 -3.88
C LYS A 325 22.19 -1.12 -3.44
N THR A 326 21.37 -0.69 -4.38
CA THR A 326 20.12 0.03 -4.21
C THR A 326 19.03 -0.94 -3.73
N GLY A 327 18.39 -0.59 -2.61
CA GLY A 327 17.28 -1.36 -2.06
C GLY A 327 17.15 -1.19 -0.54
N VAL A 328 16.01 -1.60 -0.02
CA VAL A 328 15.71 -1.58 1.42
C VAL A 328 15.85 -2.98 2.00
N GLU A 329 16.74 -3.16 2.98
CA GLU A 329 16.98 -4.44 3.65
C GLU A 329 15.92 -4.73 4.71
N SER A 330 15.59 -3.75 5.54
CA SER A 330 14.59 -3.89 6.60
C SER A 330 13.93 -2.57 6.96
N ILE A 331 12.65 -2.61 7.29
CA ILE A 331 11.84 -1.49 7.78
C ILE A 331 11.24 -1.91 9.13
N ALA A 332 11.49 -1.12 10.18
CA ALA A 332 10.86 -1.37 11.48
C ALA A 332 9.39 -0.92 11.47
N ALA A 333 8.47 -1.82 11.80
CA ALA A 333 7.07 -1.49 12.03
C ALA A 333 6.83 -1.14 13.50
N TYR A 334 5.77 -0.37 13.78
CA TYR A 334 5.26 -0.21 15.14
C TYR A 334 4.21 -1.29 15.44
N SER A 335 4.29 -1.93 16.62
CA SER A 335 3.27 -2.85 17.12
C SER A 335 3.29 -2.84 18.65
N ASP A 336 2.18 -2.45 19.29
CA ASP A 336 2.08 -2.44 20.76
C ASP A 336 0.63 -2.67 21.22
N VAL A 337 0.45 -3.55 22.20
CA VAL A 337 -0.84 -3.82 22.86
C VAL A 337 -1.32 -2.60 23.65
N LYS A 338 -0.42 -1.84 24.29
CA LYS A 338 -0.79 -0.64 25.04
C LYS A 338 -1.19 0.49 24.10
N GLY A 339 -0.47 0.63 23.00
CA GLY A 339 -0.71 1.66 22.00
C GLY A 339 -0.17 3.05 22.39
N LYS A 340 -0.22 3.98 21.44
CA LYS A 340 0.05 5.42 21.65
C LYS A 340 -1.25 6.19 21.57
N GLU A 341 -1.49 7.10 22.50
CA GLU A 341 -2.67 7.96 22.46
C GLU A 341 -2.63 8.90 21.24
N ILE A 342 -3.79 9.05 20.60
CA ILE A 342 -4.02 9.86 19.42
C ILE A 342 -5.30 10.65 19.66
N PHE A 343 -5.15 11.96 19.80
CA PHE A 343 -6.24 12.89 20.06
C PHE A 343 -6.76 13.51 18.76
N PHE A 344 -8.09 13.60 18.62
CA PHE A 344 -8.71 14.17 17.41
C PHE A 344 -8.50 15.69 17.29
N THR A 345 -8.18 16.35 18.40
CA THR A 345 -7.92 17.80 18.49
C THR A 345 -6.46 18.17 18.20
N HIS A 346 -5.56 17.19 18.10
CA HIS A 346 -4.14 17.44 17.91
C HIS A 346 -3.75 17.52 16.44
N SER A 347 -2.58 18.10 16.19
CA SER A 347 -1.96 18.16 14.86
C SER A 347 -0.79 17.18 14.78
N TYR A 348 -0.62 16.56 13.62
CA TYR A 348 0.37 15.50 13.40
C TYR A 348 1.21 15.76 12.16
N GLN A 349 2.46 15.32 12.23
CA GLN A 349 3.44 15.50 11.16
C GLN A 349 4.20 14.20 10.92
N LEU A 350 4.48 13.92 9.64
CA LEU A 350 5.49 12.96 9.24
C LEU A 350 6.84 13.66 9.04
N ILE A 351 7.92 13.02 9.49
CA ILE A 351 9.30 13.47 9.32
C ILE A 351 10.07 12.35 8.62
N CYS A 352 10.43 12.57 7.36
CA CYS A 352 11.23 11.65 6.55
C CYS A 352 12.68 12.13 6.54
N VAL A 353 13.60 11.26 6.96
CA VAL A 353 15.04 11.50 6.87
C VAL A 353 15.61 10.55 5.83
N THR A 354 16.41 11.08 4.92
CA THR A 354 17.05 10.32 3.84
C THR A 354 18.55 10.57 3.84
N ASN A 355 19.31 9.63 3.27
CA ASN A 355 20.74 9.78 3.00
C ASN A 355 21.05 9.11 1.66
N ASN A 356 21.05 9.89 0.59
CA ASN A 356 21.35 9.41 -0.75
C ASN A 356 22.87 9.29 -0.94
N THR A 357 23.38 8.07 -0.83
CA THR A 357 24.81 7.76 -1.00
C THR A 357 25.19 7.45 -2.45
N SER A 358 24.28 7.64 -3.40
CA SER A 358 24.57 7.48 -4.83
C SER A 358 25.20 8.74 -5.42
N ASN A 359 25.53 8.68 -6.73
CA ASN A 359 26.17 9.78 -7.46
C ASN A 359 25.18 10.68 -8.21
N SER A 360 23.87 10.49 -8.02
CA SER A 360 22.83 11.28 -8.67
C SER A 360 21.62 11.46 -7.76
N ALA A 361 20.72 12.38 -8.13
CA ALA A 361 19.42 12.46 -7.46
C ALA A 361 18.64 11.14 -7.62
N GLN A 362 17.87 10.76 -6.60
CA GLN A 362 17.13 9.50 -6.55
C GLN A 362 15.66 9.75 -6.26
N ASP A 363 14.79 8.85 -6.74
CA ASP A 363 13.36 8.94 -6.48
C ASP A 363 13.03 8.55 -5.04
N MET A 364 12.03 9.23 -4.47
CA MET A 364 11.58 9.02 -3.11
C MET A 364 10.06 9.10 -3.01
N MET A 365 9.50 8.20 -2.20
CA MET A 365 8.15 8.25 -1.66
C MET A 365 8.24 7.80 -0.21
N ALA A 366 7.43 8.39 0.67
CA ALA A 366 7.32 7.95 2.05
C ALA A 366 5.89 8.04 2.54
N GLY A 367 5.42 6.98 3.22
CA GLY A 367 4.08 6.94 3.81
C GLY A 367 3.95 5.88 4.89
N MET A 368 2.84 5.95 5.62
CA MET A 368 2.45 4.99 6.63
C MET A 368 1.01 4.51 6.43
N ILE A 369 0.74 3.25 6.76
CA ILE A 369 -0.62 2.81 7.10
C ILE A 369 -0.67 2.63 8.61
N LEU A 370 -1.51 3.42 9.25
CA LEU A 370 -1.68 3.50 10.70
C LEU A 370 -2.96 2.78 11.08
N TYR A 371 -2.90 1.92 12.10
CA TYR A 371 -4.03 1.13 12.58
C TYR A 371 -4.37 1.51 14.02
N PHE A 372 -5.57 2.04 14.21
CA PHE A 372 -6.06 2.59 15.46
C PHE A 372 -7.18 1.73 16.04
N HIS A 373 -7.38 1.80 17.34
CA HIS A 373 -8.49 1.14 18.01
C HIS A 373 -9.85 1.73 17.61
N ASP A 374 -10.72 0.92 17.03
CA ASP A 374 -12.08 1.31 16.64
C ASP A 374 -13.07 1.16 17.81
N LYS A 375 -13.00 2.09 18.77
CA LYS A 375 -13.88 2.10 19.95
C LYS A 375 -15.37 2.14 19.61
N GLU A 376 -15.74 2.83 18.53
CA GLU A 376 -17.13 2.92 18.09
C GLU A 376 -17.64 1.59 17.51
N LEU A 377 -16.81 0.88 16.75
CA LEU A 377 -17.18 -0.43 16.21
C LEU A 377 -17.24 -1.45 17.32
N GLU A 378 -16.27 -1.43 18.25
CA GLU A 378 -16.28 -2.28 19.44
C GLU A 378 -17.60 -2.14 20.20
N HIS A 379 -18.03 -0.90 20.48
CA HIS A 379 -19.31 -0.64 21.14
C HIS A 379 -20.51 -1.16 20.33
N THR A 380 -20.49 -1.00 19.01
CA THR A 380 -21.56 -1.47 18.11
C THR A 380 -21.67 -3.00 18.11
N LEU A 381 -20.54 -3.70 18.08
CA LEU A 381 -20.48 -5.16 18.12
C LEU A 381 -20.91 -5.71 19.49
N ALA A 382 -20.51 -5.04 20.58
CA ALA A 382 -20.94 -5.39 21.93
C ALA A 382 -22.47 -5.26 22.09
N LYS A 383 -23.07 -4.18 21.59
CA LYS A 383 -24.53 -3.97 21.64
C LYS A 383 -25.29 -5.06 20.87
N LYS A 384 -24.90 -5.35 19.63
CA LYS A 384 -25.53 -6.41 18.82
C LYS A 384 -25.44 -7.79 19.48
N SER A 385 -24.36 -8.05 20.20
CA SER A 385 -24.17 -9.32 20.93
C SER A 385 -25.06 -9.41 22.17
N ALA A 386 -25.38 -8.29 22.82
CA ALA A 386 -26.31 -8.25 23.94
C ALA A 386 -27.76 -8.46 23.48
N ASP A 387 -28.17 -7.80 22.38
CA ASP A 387 -29.53 -7.90 21.85
C ASP A 387 -29.87 -9.35 21.40
N LYS A 388 -28.90 -10.09 20.84
CA LYS A 388 -29.07 -11.51 20.47
C LYS A 388 -29.21 -12.50 21.64
N LYS A 389 -28.93 -12.08 22.88
CA LYS A 389 -29.05 -12.95 24.08
C LYS A 389 -30.41 -12.81 24.79
N ILE A 390 -31.27 -11.89 24.32
CA ILE A 390 -32.58 -11.59 24.91
C ILE A 390 -33.73 -12.29 24.16
N ASP A 391 -33.44 -12.87 22.99
CA ASP A 391 -34.28 -13.82 22.25
C ASP A 391 -33.87 -15.27 22.55
#